data_AF-A0A353CU39-F1
#
_entry.id   AF-A0A353CU39-F1
#
_cell.length_a   1.000
_cell.length_b   1.000
_cell.length_c   1.000
_cell.angle_alpha   90.00
_cell.angle_beta   90.00
_cell.angle_gamma   90.00
#
_symmetry.space_group_name_H-M   'P 1'
#
loop_
_entity.id
_entity.type
_entity.pdbx_description
1 polymer ?
#
loop_
_entity_poly.entity_id
_entity_poly.type
_entity_poly.pdbx_seq_one_letter_code
_entity_poly.pdbx_strand_id
1 'polypeptide(L)'
;MFNNAITAAVLTAFVLSVPPSAAAMPGDGCDAARAAAKSSPAAYRAMLSAPDSSYCAIRAAGESRDEGASGALLENVESYLAASALKGAYEDDLRARLKALDSIWALGEIGNPRLMNKLSEFYAGADDVVKVNLLISMGKLKKNSKAGPYLFGVAASPAESDIVRAAAFELLDKVGHPSTVINVQPSSRAGAEKGDLIYTGGIVGTISGWFNTMIPVGHAGIFAGTEIKDGRINVVIADCVPNNFKPGGVRNVRSFYDFTHHYMYPYYGNRTPKVRPTAAQREAIVSLALDYGGRGLRYNNSHLSQKGPEEFDCVGYTEFIYERAGLNPTDDSYESGAGWPLTPYEQFEATVSNAGAPAAIIIPVFRPLPDRGELISRDAGALMRAFGLAGEAVLPDIPAAE
;
A
#
# COMPACT_ATOMS: atom_id res chain seq x y z
N MET A 1 -31.37 77.49 3.49
CA MET A 1 -30.92 78.22 4.69
C MET A 1 -31.12 77.30 5.89
N PHE A 2 -30.03 76.92 6.57
CA PHE A 2 -29.90 76.29 7.93
C PHE A 2 -30.77 75.04 8.24
N ASN A 3 -30.38 73.99 8.96
CA ASN A 3 -29.21 73.52 9.73
C ASN A 3 -29.49 72.01 9.99
N ASN A 4 -28.52 71.07 9.94
CA ASN A 4 -27.75 70.51 11.08
C ASN A 4 -28.61 70.21 12.34
N ALA A 5 -28.58 69.07 13.06
CA ALA A 5 -27.72 67.88 13.07
C ALA A 5 -28.25 66.84 14.12
N ILE A 6 -27.63 65.63 14.16
CA ILE A 6 -27.47 64.68 15.30
C ILE A 6 -28.72 63.83 15.65
N THR A 7 -28.69 62.48 15.59
CA THR A 7 -28.21 61.54 16.64
C THR A 7 -28.19 60.12 16.02
N ALA A 8 -27.05 59.49 15.74
CA ALA A 8 -26.25 58.59 16.58
C ALA A 8 -26.97 57.34 17.17
N ALA A 9 -26.44 56.17 16.79
CA ALA A 9 -26.41 54.88 17.50
C ALA A 9 -27.70 54.07 17.67
N VAL A 10 -27.82 52.96 16.92
CA VAL A 10 -27.90 51.55 17.40
C VAL A 10 -27.69 50.67 16.16
N LEU A 11 -26.43 50.30 15.87
CA LEU A 11 -26.14 49.21 14.93
C LEU A 11 -25.82 47.98 15.79
N THR A 12 -26.87 47.32 16.25
CA THR A 12 -26.75 46.04 16.96
C THR A 12 -26.13 45.03 16.00
N ALA A 13 -24.97 44.52 16.39
CA ALA A 13 -24.32 43.38 15.79
C ALA A 13 -25.27 42.17 15.85
N PHE A 14 -26.02 41.93 14.78
CA PHE A 14 -26.54 40.60 14.49
C PHE A 14 -25.40 39.82 13.84
N VAL A 15 -24.54 39.26 14.69
CA VAL A 15 -23.80 38.04 14.35
C VAL A 15 -24.88 36.98 14.15
N LEU A 16 -25.36 36.87 12.90
CA LEU A 16 -26.08 35.69 12.47
C LEU A 16 -25.09 34.54 12.62
N SER A 17 -25.25 33.81 13.72
CA SER A 17 -24.84 32.43 13.83
C SER A 17 -25.44 31.69 12.65
N VAL A 18 -24.68 31.58 11.57
CA VAL A 18 -24.99 30.65 10.49
C VAL A 18 -25.02 29.28 11.18
N PRO A 19 -26.17 28.60 11.25
CA PRO A 19 -26.18 27.23 11.76
C PRO A 19 -25.18 26.44 10.90
N PRO A 20 -24.40 25.51 11.47
CA PRO A 20 -23.50 24.66 10.69
C PRO A 20 -24.33 24.05 9.55
N SER A 21 -24.09 24.57 8.35
CA SER A 21 -24.82 24.23 7.15
C SER A 21 -24.64 22.76 6.90
N ALA A 22 -25.71 22.11 6.43
CA ALA A 22 -25.71 20.81 5.80
C ALA A 22 -24.34 20.47 5.22
N ALA A 23 -23.76 19.35 5.66
CA ALA A 23 -22.49 18.85 5.15
C ALA A 23 -22.51 18.93 3.62
N ALA A 24 -21.70 19.83 3.06
CA ALA A 24 -21.53 19.97 1.63
C ALA A 24 -21.22 18.59 1.06
N MET A 25 -21.86 18.23 -0.06
CA MET A 25 -21.65 16.89 -0.61
C MET A 25 -20.15 16.70 -0.91
N PRO A 26 -19.59 15.49 -0.80
CA PRO A 26 -18.17 15.22 -1.00
C PRO A 26 -17.58 15.74 -2.32
N GLY A 27 -18.41 15.96 -3.34
CA GLY A 27 -18.01 16.61 -4.60
C GLY A 27 -17.58 18.08 -4.46
N ASP A 28 -18.19 18.81 -3.53
CA ASP A 28 -17.99 20.25 -3.35
C ASP A 28 -16.57 20.56 -2.86
N GLY A 29 -15.95 19.66 -2.08
CA GLY A 29 -14.59 19.85 -1.55
C GLY A 29 -13.50 19.77 -2.62
N CYS A 30 -13.63 18.84 -3.56
CA CYS A 30 -12.68 18.68 -4.66
C CYS A 30 -12.82 19.78 -5.71
N ASP A 31 -14.05 20.18 -6.01
CA ASP A 31 -14.27 21.30 -6.93
C ASP A 31 -13.87 22.64 -6.31
N ALA A 32 -14.09 22.83 -5.01
CA ALA A 32 -13.57 23.98 -4.28
C ALA A 32 -12.03 24.01 -4.27
N ALA A 33 -11.36 22.87 -4.04
CA ALA A 33 -9.90 22.79 -4.10
C ALA A 33 -9.36 23.12 -5.49
N ARG A 34 -10.01 22.60 -6.55
CA ARG A 34 -9.67 22.95 -7.95
C ARG A 34 -9.91 24.42 -8.26
N ALA A 35 -11.00 25.00 -7.76
CA ALA A 35 -11.30 26.41 -7.92
C ALA A 35 -10.27 27.29 -7.19
N ALA A 36 -9.92 26.93 -5.95
CA ALA A 36 -8.91 27.60 -5.15
C ALA A 36 -7.52 27.55 -5.79
N ALA A 37 -7.13 26.41 -6.35
CA ALA A 37 -5.86 26.28 -7.10
C ALA A 37 -5.76 27.29 -8.26
N LYS A 38 -6.89 27.60 -8.91
CA LYS A 38 -6.95 28.57 -10.00
C LYS A 38 -7.05 30.02 -9.53
N SER A 39 -7.81 30.29 -8.46
CA SER A 39 -8.16 31.66 -8.04
C SER A 39 -7.23 32.24 -6.98
N SER A 40 -6.58 31.41 -6.16
CA SER A 40 -5.68 31.85 -5.09
C SER A 40 -4.57 30.82 -4.82
N PRO A 41 -3.47 30.83 -5.61
CA PRO A 41 -2.37 29.88 -5.43
C PRO A 41 -1.75 29.90 -4.02
N ALA A 42 -1.77 31.04 -3.32
CA ALA A 42 -1.24 31.15 -1.97
C ALA A 42 -2.14 30.43 -0.94
N ALA A 43 -3.46 30.66 -0.99
CA ALA A 43 -4.41 29.96 -0.11
C ALA A 43 -4.41 28.45 -0.39
N TYR A 44 -4.30 28.09 -1.67
CA TYR A 44 -4.21 26.71 -2.10
C TYR A 44 -2.94 26.00 -1.56
N ARG A 45 -1.78 26.65 -1.59
CA ARG A 45 -0.55 26.10 -0.98
C ARG A 45 -0.67 25.95 0.53
N ALA A 46 -1.34 26.88 1.22
CA ALA A 46 -1.61 26.74 2.64
C ALA A 46 -2.49 25.51 2.94
N MET A 47 -3.45 25.19 2.05
CA MET A 47 -4.25 23.98 2.18
C MET A 47 -3.42 22.70 1.99
N LEU A 48 -2.40 22.70 1.13
CA LEU A 48 -1.53 21.53 0.92
C LEU A 48 -0.65 21.20 2.15
N SER A 49 -0.20 22.23 2.86
CA SER A 49 0.65 22.10 4.05
C SER A 49 -0.15 21.89 5.35
N ALA A 50 -1.48 22.03 5.33
CA ALA A 50 -2.30 21.82 6.51
C ALA A 50 -2.22 20.35 6.99
N PRO A 51 -2.22 20.07 8.31
CA PRO A 51 -2.27 18.70 8.84
C PRO A 51 -3.45 17.90 8.26
N ASP A 52 -4.60 18.57 8.15
CA ASP A 52 -5.83 18.03 7.56
C ASP A 52 -6.00 18.42 6.09
N SER A 53 -4.89 18.66 5.37
CA SER A 53 -4.93 18.93 3.93
C SER A 53 -5.77 17.85 3.24
N SER A 54 -6.83 18.27 2.54
CA SER A 54 -7.68 17.31 1.86
C SER A 54 -6.93 16.64 0.71
N TYR A 55 -7.10 15.33 0.55
CA TYR A 55 -6.70 14.58 -0.65
C TYR A 55 -7.11 15.31 -1.94
N CYS A 56 -8.24 16.00 -1.92
CA CYS A 56 -8.72 16.89 -2.97
C CYS A 56 -7.72 18.01 -3.34
N ALA A 57 -7.11 18.67 -2.35
CA ALA A 57 -6.10 19.69 -2.60
C ALA A 57 -4.87 19.06 -3.27
N ILE A 58 -4.35 17.96 -2.75
CA ILE A 58 -3.18 17.27 -3.33
C ILE A 58 -3.47 16.83 -4.78
N ARG A 59 -4.63 16.22 -5.01
CA ARG A 59 -5.05 15.79 -6.34
C ARG A 59 -5.18 16.95 -7.32
N ALA A 60 -5.76 18.07 -6.89
CA ALA A 60 -5.87 19.27 -7.70
C ALA A 60 -4.48 19.79 -8.15
N ALA A 61 -3.42 19.54 -7.38
CA ALA A 61 -2.06 20.02 -7.69
C ALA A 61 -1.51 19.22 -8.87
N GLY A 62 -1.68 17.90 -8.82
CA GLY A 62 -1.34 16.99 -9.90
C GLY A 62 -2.14 17.28 -11.17
N GLU A 63 -3.47 17.35 -11.05
CA GLU A 63 -4.38 17.59 -12.19
C GLU A 63 -4.10 18.93 -12.89
N SER A 64 -3.80 19.99 -12.12
CA SER A 64 -3.46 21.31 -12.66
C SER A 64 -1.99 21.45 -13.09
N ARG A 65 -1.15 20.46 -12.76
CA ARG A 65 0.31 20.48 -12.98
C ARG A 65 0.99 21.69 -12.34
N ASP A 66 0.57 22.06 -11.13
CA ASP A 66 1.14 23.20 -10.40
C ASP A 66 2.56 22.85 -9.90
N GLU A 67 3.58 23.25 -10.67
CA GLU A 67 4.98 23.08 -10.25
C GLU A 67 5.28 23.77 -8.90
N GLY A 68 4.56 24.85 -8.57
CA GLY A 68 4.71 25.57 -7.30
C GLY A 68 4.23 24.79 -6.07
N ALA A 69 3.42 23.74 -6.26
CA ALA A 69 3.01 22.83 -5.20
C ALA A 69 4.09 21.81 -4.81
N SER A 70 5.12 21.62 -5.65
CA SER A 70 6.12 20.55 -5.47
C SER A 70 6.79 20.56 -4.09
N GLY A 71 7.08 21.75 -3.53
CA GLY A 71 7.71 21.88 -2.21
C GLY A 71 6.87 21.29 -1.08
N ALA A 72 5.60 21.69 -0.98
CA ALA A 72 4.68 21.18 0.03
C ALA A 72 4.40 19.67 -0.14
N LEU A 73 4.30 19.20 -1.38
CA LEU A 73 4.11 17.78 -1.67
C LEU A 73 5.34 16.95 -1.26
N LEU A 74 6.56 17.43 -1.51
CA LEU A 74 7.79 16.76 -1.07
C LEU A 74 7.88 16.73 0.46
N GLU A 75 7.49 17.81 1.15
CA GLU A 75 7.46 17.91 2.61
C GLU A 75 6.53 16.88 3.25
N ASN A 76 5.36 16.62 2.64
CA ASN A 76 4.45 15.58 3.10
C ASN A 76 5.09 14.18 3.08
N VAL A 77 5.84 13.87 2.02
CA VAL A 77 6.53 12.59 1.87
C VAL A 77 7.70 12.47 2.84
N GLU A 78 8.49 13.54 2.96
CA GLU A 78 9.63 13.59 3.88
C GLU A 78 9.19 13.48 5.35
N SER A 79 8.11 14.18 5.73
CA SER A 79 7.55 14.10 7.09
C SER A 79 7.10 12.68 7.43
N TYR A 80 6.42 12.00 6.51
CA TYR A 80 6.00 10.61 6.70
C TYR A 80 7.20 9.65 6.83
N LEU A 81 8.18 9.76 5.94
CA LEU A 81 9.37 8.90 5.95
C LEU A 81 10.30 9.19 7.15
N ALA A 82 10.31 10.42 7.67
CA ALA A 82 11.06 10.76 8.87
C ALA A 82 10.37 10.23 10.15
N ALA A 83 9.04 10.29 10.22
CA ALA A 83 8.26 9.76 11.34
C ALA A 83 8.32 8.23 11.44
N SER A 84 8.40 7.54 10.29
CA SER A 84 8.49 6.07 10.22
C SER A 84 9.81 5.48 10.71
N ALA A 85 10.79 6.31 11.09
CA ALA A 85 12.01 5.88 11.78
C ALA A 85 11.70 5.21 13.14
N LEU A 86 10.54 5.50 13.73
CA LEU A 86 9.87 4.64 14.71
C LEU A 86 9.15 3.53 13.92
N LYS A 87 9.88 2.46 13.58
CA LYS A 87 9.44 1.34 12.72
C LYS A 87 8.34 0.47 13.35
N GLY A 88 7.28 1.06 13.90
CA GLY A 88 6.08 0.31 14.18
C GLY A 88 5.38 -0.10 12.89
N ALA A 89 4.21 -0.72 13.02
CA ALA A 89 3.56 -1.35 11.88
C ALA A 89 3.27 -0.30 10.80
N TYR A 90 3.20 -0.77 9.56
CA TYR A 90 2.81 -0.07 8.33
C TYR A 90 1.59 0.90 8.45
N GLU A 91 0.86 0.86 9.57
CA GLU A 91 -0.41 1.51 9.89
C GLU A 91 -0.37 2.56 11.03
N ASP A 92 0.78 2.81 11.69
CA ASP A 92 0.82 3.65 12.90
C ASP A 92 0.29 5.09 12.68
N ASP A 93 0.46 5.63 11.47
CA ASP A 93 -0.20 6.86 11.02
C ASP A 93 -0.71 6.68 9.58
N LEU A 94 -1.83 5.96 9.45
CA LEU A 94 -2.49 5.72 8.16
C LEU A 94 -2.82 7.03 7.43
N ARG A 95 -3.18 8.10 8.15
CA ARG A 95 -3.52 9.39 7.52
C ARG A 95 -2.28 10.01 6.88
N ALA A 96 -1.17 10.11 7.60
CA ALA A 96 0.08 10.62 7.05
C ALA A 96 0.59 9.77 5.89
N ARG A 97 0.43 8.44 5.98
CA ARG A 97 0.76 7.51 4.90
C ARG A 97 -0.02 7.80 3.62
N LEU A 98 -1.35 7.85 3.71
CA LEU A 98 -2.21 8.12 2.55
C LEU A 98 -1.91 9.48 1.95
N LYS A 99 -1.70 10.50 2.79
CA LYS A 99 -1.27 11.84 2.36
C LYS A 99 0.07 11.82 1.62
N ALA A 100 1.04 11.01 2.07
CA ALA A 100 2.31 10.83 1.39
C ALA A 100 2.15 10.12 0.03
N LEU A 101 1.33 9.06 -0.04
CA LEU A 101 1.05 8.33 -1.29
C LEU A 101 0.37 9.25 -2.33
N ASP A 102 -0.62 10.03 -1.92
CA ASP A 102 -1.27 11.03 -2.78
C ASP A 102 -0.28 12.12 -3.23
N SER A 103 0.64 12.52 -2.35
CA SER A 103 1.65 13.53 -2.67
C SER A 103 2.67 13.00 -3.70
N ILE A 104 3.14 11.76 -3.53
CA ILE A 104 4.00 11.06 -4.50
C ILE A 104 3.32 11.00 -5.86
N TRP A 105 2.04 10.67 -5.87
CA TRP A 105 1.23 10.61 -7.07
C TRP A 105 1.14 11.97 -7.78
N ALA A 106 0.75 13.01 -7.04
CA ALA A 106 0.61 14.36 -7.56
C ALA A 106 1.94 14.90 -8.13
N LEU A 107 3.06 14.61 -7.48
CA LEU A 107 4.41 14.93 -7.98
C LEU A 107 4.67 14.30 -9.38
N GLY A 108 4.18 13.09 -9.61
CA GLY A 108 4.25 12.42 -10.90
C GLY A 108 3.40 13.10 -11.96
N GLU A 109 2.16 13.48 -11.63
CA GLU A 109 1.23 14.19 -12.53
C GLU A 109 1.72 15.59 -12.93
N ILE A 110 2.34 16.32 -12.00
CA ILE A 110 3.03 17.58 -12.29
C ILE A 110 4.07 17.33 -13.41
N GLY A 111 4.81 16.24 -13.30
CA GLY A 111 5.69 15.74 -14.36
C GLY A 111 6.98 16.53 -14.50
N ASN A 112 7.42 17.22 -13.45
CA ASN A 112 8.65 18.02 -13.45
C ASN A 112 9.89 17.10 -13.35
N PRO A 113 10.77 17.03 -14.37
CA PRO A 113 11.92 16.14 -14.37
C PRO A 113 12.95 16.43 -13.27
N ARG A 114 12.92 17.64 -12.68
CA ARG A 114 13.81 18.01 -11.55
C ARG A 114 13.53 17.19 -10.29
N LEU A 115 12.34 16.60 -10.17
CA LEU A 115 11.93 15.81 -9.02
C LEU A 115 12.61 14.44 -8.96
N MET A 116 13.18 13.94 -10.06
CA MET A 116 13.74 12.59 -10.14
C MET A 116 14.75 12.27 -9.02
N ASN A 117 15.63 13.22 -8.70
CA ASN A 117 16.64 13.02 -7.66
C ASN A 117 15.99 12.87 -6.27
N LYS A 118 14.99 13.69 -5.92
CA LYS A 118 14.35 13.61 -4.60
C LYS A 118 13.43 12.38 -4.49
N LEU A 119 12.72 12.01 -5.56
CA LEU A 119 11.93 10.79 -5.58
C LEU A 119 12.81 9.53 -5.41
N SER A 120 14.01 9.51 -6.01
CA SER A 120 14.94 8.37 -5.88
C SER A 120 15.60 8.30 -4.51
N GLU A 121 15.78 9.43 -3.83
CA GLU A 121 16.18 9.50 -2.42
C GLU A 121 15.12 8.87 -1.51
N PHE A 122 13.85 9.25 -1.68
CA PHE A 122 12.74 8.68 -0.91
C PHE A 122 12.61 7.16 -1.07
N TYR A 123 12.91 6.64 -2.25
CA TYR A 123 12.82 5.20 -2.54
C TYR A 123 13.71 4.36 -1.62
N ALA A 124 14.89 4.85 -1.24
CA ALA A 124 15.86 4.08 -0.45
C ALA A 124 15.35 3.74 0.96
N GLY A 125 14.52 4.60 1.56
CA GLY A 125 13.93 4.42 2.89
C GLY A 125 12.51 3.85 2.89
N ALA A 126 11.94 3.60 1.72
CA ALA A 126 10.53 3.27 1.56
C ALA A 126 10.21 1.77 1.69
N ASP A 127 9.00 1.46 2.16
CA ASP A 127 8.40 0.12 2.02
C ASP A 127 7.90 -0.12 0.58
N ASP A 128 7.50 -1.36 0.29
CA ASP A 128 7.12 -1.81 -1.05
C ASP A 128 5.98 -1.00 -1.67
N VAL A 129 5.01 -0.54 -0.87
CA VAL A 129 3.85 0.20 -1.38
C VAL A 129 4.25 1.62 -1.72
N VAL A 130 5.03 2.27 -0.87
CA VAL A 130 5.61 3.59 -1.17
C VAL A 130 6.54 3.50 -2.38
N LYS A 131 7.36 2.44 -2.47
CA LYS A 131 8.24 2.17 -3.62
C LYS A 131 7.47 2.04 -4.93
N VAL A 132 6.39 1.25 -4.98
CA VAL A 132 5.54 1.12 -6.18
C VAL A 132 5.02 2.49 -6.65
N ASN A 133 4.51 3.31 -5.72
CA ASN A 133 4.02 4.65 -6.07
C ASN A 133 5.13 5.60 -6.52
N LEU A 134 6.31 5.54 -5.89
CA LEU A 134 7.48 6.32 -6.30
C LEU A 134 7.91 5.97 -7.73
N LEU A 135 7.95 4.66 -8.07
CA LEU A 135 8.28 4.22 -9.43
C LEU A 135 7.26 4.76 -10.44
N ILE A 136 5.96 4.59 -10.17
CA ILE A 136 4.89 5.10 -11.06
C ILE A 136 5.04 6.62 -11.24
N SER A 137 5.29 7.36 -10.16
CA SER A 137 5.52 8.80 -10.19
C SER A 137 6.74 9.17 -11.06
N MET A 138 7.87 8.47 -10.90
CA MET A 138 9.07 8.66 -11.73
C MET A 138 8.80 8.40 -13.22
N GLY A 139 8.00 7.37 -13.54
CA GLY A 139 7.62 7.03 -14.91
C GLY A 139 6.73 8.08 -15.59
N LYS A 140 6.05 8.93 -14.80
CA LYS A 140 5.23 10.05 -15.30
C LYS A 140 6.00 11.34 -15.55
N LEU A 141 7.24 11.45 -15.05
CA LEU A 141 8.05 12.65 -15.23
C LEU A 141 8.37 12.88 -16.72
N LYS A 142 8.10 14.10 -17.20
CA LYS A 142 8.27 14.44 -18.62
C LYS A 142 9.74 14.63 -18.97
N LYS A 143 10.16 14.15 -20.15
CA LYS A 143 11.51 14.34 -20.70
C LYS A 143 12.63 13.95 -19.71
N ASN A 144 12.40 12.89 -18.92
CA ASN A 144 13.34 12.44 -17.90
C ASN A 144 14.18 11.24 -18.39
N SER A 145 15.36 11.52 -18.94
CA SER A 145 16.28 10.47 -19.41
C SER A 145 16.84 9.59 -18.29
N LYS A 146 16.71 9.99 -17.02
CA LYS A 146 17.17 9.21 -15.86
C LYS A 146 16.18 8.12 -15.43
N ALA A 147 14.90 8.24 -15.80
CA ALA A 147 13.87 7.28 -15.38
C ALA A 147 14.18 5.86 -15.89
N GLY A 148 14.46 5.71 -17.19
CA GLY A 148 14.74 4.40 -17.81
C GLY A 148 15.85 3.61 -17.09
N PRO A 149 17.08 4.14 -17.00
CA PRO A 149 18.17 3.45 -16.31
C PRO A 149 17.89 3.13 -14.84
N TYR A 150 17.20 4.04 -14.12
CA TYR A 150 16.84 3.81 -12.72
C TYR A 150 15.82 2.68 -12.56
N LEU A 151 14.73 2.72 -13.34
CA LEU A 151 13.70 1.69 -13.35
C LEU A 151 14.28 0.33 -13.76
N PHE A 152 15.23 0.30 -14.70
CA PHE A 152 15.88 -0.93 -15.12
C PHE A 152 16.71 -1.54 -13.99
N GLY A 153 17.47 -0.71 -13.26
CA GLY A 153 18.22 -1.13 -12.08
C GLY A 153 17.32 -1.75 -11.01
N VAL A 154 16.14 -1.17 -10.77
CA VAL A 154 15.15 -1.72 -9.84
C VAL A 154 14.59 -3.05 -10.35
N ALA A 155 14.12 -3.11 -11.60
CA ALA A 155 13.54 -4.31 -12.21
C ALA A 155 14.51 -5.51 -12.20
N ALA A 156 15.79 -5.26 -12.46
CA ALA A 156 16.84 -6.25 -12.49
C ALA A 156 17.36 -6.68 -11.09
N SER A 157 17.03 -5.93 -10.03
CA SER A 157 17.57 -6.17 -8.69
C SER A 157 16.83 -7.30 -7.96
N PRO A 158 17.48 -8.45 -7.65
CA PRO A 158 16.86 -9.50 -6.84
C PRO A 158 16.63 -9.07 -5.38
N ALA A 159 17.26 -7.99 -4.92
CA ALA A 159 17.07 -7.47 -3.56
C ALA A 159 15.70 -6.79 -3.37
N GLU A 160 15.05 -6.38 -4.46
CA GLU A 160 13.70 -5.84 -4.45
C GLU A 160 12.66 -6.96 -4.43
N SER A 161 11.46 -6.71 -3.91
CA SER A 161 10.37 -7.69 -3.96
C SER A 161 9.77 -7.80 -5.37
N ASP A 162 9.13 -8.92 -5.67
CA ASP A 162 8.55 -9.16 -7.00
C ASP A 162 7.50 -8.11 -7.37
N ILE A 163 6.72 -7.61 -6.40
CA ILE A 163 5.70 -6.59 -6.65
C ILE A 163 6.31 -5.23 -7.06
N VAL A 164 7.41 -4.84 -6.43
CA VAL A 164 8.17 -3.62 -6.77
C VAL A 164 8.83 -3.76 -8.14
N ARG A 165 9.42 -4.92 -8.41
CA ARG A 165 10.05 -5.22 -9.70
C ARG A 165 9.05 -5.28 -10.84
N ALA A 166 7.85 -5.83 -10.60
CA ALA A 166 6.77 -5.84 -11.57
C ALA A 166 6.36 -4.42 -11.98
N ALA A 167 6.17 -3.52 -11.00
CA ALA A 167 5.89 -2.11 -11.28
C ALA A 167 7.01 -1.45 -12.10
N ALA A 168 8.28 -1.71 -11.77
CA ALA A 168 9.42 -1.18 -12.51
C ALA A 168 9.47 -1.70 -13.96
N PHE A 169 9.28 -3.01 -14.16
CA PHE A 169 9.24 -3.62 -15.49
C PHE A 169 8.16 -3.02 -16.38
N GLU A 170 6.99 -2.74 -15.83
CA GLU A 170 5.87 -2.18 -16.58
C GLU A 170 6.12 -0.75 -17.03
N LEU A 171 6.78 0.05 -16.18
CA LEU A 171 7.07 1.45 -16.47
C LEU A 171 8.21 1.63 -17.49
N LEU A 172 9.10 0.64 -17.64
CA LEU A 172 10.15 0.66 -18.65
C LEU A 172 9.59 0.83 -20.07
N ASP A 173 8.51 0.12 -20.40
CA ASP A 173 7.83 0.27 -21.69
C ASP A 173 7.28 1.69 -21.88
N LYS A 174 6.70 2.26 -20.81
CA LYS A 174 6.09 3.59 -20.85
C LYS A 174 7.11 4.70 -21.05
N VAL A 175 8.33 4.53 -20.53
CA VAL A 175 9.43 5.49 -20.72
C VAL A 175 10.30 5.18 -21.94
N GLY A 176 9.94 4.17 -22.73
CA GLY A 176 10.68 3.79 -23.94
C GLY A 176 12.07 3.22 -23.68
N HIS A 177 12.24 2.50 -22.57
CA HIS A 177 13.49 1.83 -22.21
C HIS A 177 13.34 0.31 -22.33
N PRO A 178 14.39 -0.46 -22.66
CA PRO A 178 14.32 -1.92 -22.68
C PRO A 178 13.75 -2.47 -21.37
N SER A 179 12.73 -3.34 -21.50
CA SER A 179 11.96 -3.86 -20.39
C SER A 179 12.17 -5.35 -20.13
N THR A 180 13.22 -5.94 -20.69
CA THR A 180 13.53 -7.37 -20.55
C THR A 180 14.90 -7.58 -19.92
N VAL A 181 14.99 -8.61 -19.06
CA VAL A 181 16.24 -9.04 -18.43
C VAL A 181 16.46 -10.52 -18.75
N ILE A 182 17.69 -10.84 -19.17
CA ILE A 182 18.09 -12.24 -19.41
C ILE A 182 18.25 -12.92 -18.04
N ASN A 183 17.65 -14.11 -17.88
CA ASN A 183 17.71 -14.89 -16.64
C ASN A 183 17.21 -14.13 -15.40
N VAL A 184 15.97 -13.62 -15.47
CA VAL A 184 15.29 -12.97 -14.33
C VAL A 184 15.40 -13.87 -13.09
N GLN A 185 16.14 -13.38 -12.08
CA GLN A 185 16.29 -14.08 -10.81
C GLN A 185 15.04 -13.88 -9.95
N PRO A 186 14.66 -14.86 -9.12
CA PRO A 186 13.65 -14.67 -8.09
C PRO A 186 14.05 -13.58 -7.10
N SER A 187 13.06 -12.87 -6.54
CA SER A 187 13.32 -11.90 -5.48
C SER A 187 13.73 -12.56 -4.17
N SER A 188 14.70 -11.97 -3.47
CA SER A 188 15.17 -12.40 -2.15
C SER A 188 14.37 -11.79 -0.99
N ARG A 189 13.47 -10.83 -1.28
CA ARG A 189 12.65 -10.14 -0.29
C ARG A 189 11.19 -10.50 -0.46
N ALA A 190 10.55 -10.89 0.65
CA ALA A 190 9.10 -11.03 0.70
C ALA A 190 8.43 -9.65 0.56
N GLY A 191 7.40 -9.56 -0.29
CA GLY A 191 6.55 -8.39 -0.47
C GLY A 191 5.10 -8.76 -0.19
N ALA A 192 4.20 -8.41 -1.10
CA ALA A 192 2.83 -8.92 -1.06
C ALA A 192 2.81 -10.46 -1.16
N GLU A 193 1.90 -11.08 -0.39
CA GLU A 193 1.70 -12.52 -0.43
C GLU A 193 0.47 -12.87 -1.26
N LYS A 194 0.55 -14.01 -1.97
CA LYS A 194 -0.58 -14.57 -2.70
C LYS A 194 -1.84 -14.63 -1.84
N GLY A 195 -2.93 -14.11 -2.37
CA GLY A 195 -4.22 -14.01 -1.69
C GLY A 195 -4.43 -12.69 -0.97
N ASP A 196 -3.41 -11.85 -0.75
CA ASP A 196 -3.60 -10.53 -0.12
C ASP A 196 -4.64 -9.69 -0.89
N LEU A 197 -5.45 -8.94 -0.13
CA LEU A 197 -6.31 -7.90 -0.68
C LEU A 197 -5.44 -6.72 -1.09
N ILE A 198 -5.69 -6.13 -2.25
CA ILE A 198 -4.97 -4.97 -2.73
C ILE A 198 -5.90 -3.83 -3.05
N TYR A 199 -5.43 -2.61 -2.82
CA TYR A 199 -6.26 -1.41 -2.88
C TYR A 199 -5.66 -0.33 -3.75
N THR A 200 -6.53 0.37 -4.49
CA THR A 200 -6.21 1.55 -5.28
C THR A 200 -7.32 2.58 -5.14
N GLY A 201 -7.09 3.80 -5.62
CA GLY A 201 -8.16 4.79 -5.71
C GLY A 201 -9.25 4.40 -6.71
N GLY A 202 -10.46 4.88 -6.43
CA GLY A 202 -11.64 4.63 -7.27
C GLY A 202 -11.96 5.77 -8.24
N ILE A 203 -12.76 5.46 -9.26
CA ILE A 203 -13.34 6.47 -10.14
C ILE A 203 -14.21 7.43 -9.33
N VAL A 204 -13.99 8.73 -9.58
CA VAL A 204 -14.73 9.86 -9.01
C VAL A 204 -16.24 9.55 -8.99
N GLY A 205 -16.85 9.58 -7.80
CA GLY A 205 -18.30 9.80 -7.65
C GLY A 205 -19.22 8.58 -7.52
N THR A 206 -18.73 7.36 -7.33
CA THR A 206 -19.63 6.22 -7.02
C THR A 206 -19.41 5.70 -5.60
N ILE A 207 -20.30 6.16 -4.71
CA ILE A 207 -20.71 5.64 -3.38
C ILE A 207 -19.62 5.58 -2.28
N SER A 208 -18.35 5.36 -2.61
CA SER A 208 -17.23 5.15 -1.66
C SER A 208 -16.74 6.39 -0.90
N GLY A 209 -17.31 7.57 -1.15
CA GLY A 209 -16.97 8.83 -0.46
C GLY A 209 -18.13 9.51 0.26
N TRP A 210 -19.31 8.88 0.33
CA TRP A 210 -20.51 9.54 0.87
C TRP A 210 -20.40 9.88 2.37
N PHE A 211 -19.59 9.14 3.12
CA PHE A 211 -19.48 9.30 4.57
C PHE A 211 -18.07 9.58 5.08
N ASN A 212 -17.03 9.46 4.24
CA ASN A 212 -15.67 9.76 4.65
C ASN A 212 -14.84 10.40 3.53
N THR A 213 -14.49 11.68 3.71
CA THR A 213 -13.61 12.46 2.83
C THR A 213 -12.13 12.29 3.18
N MET A 214 -11.76 11.37 4.07
CA MET A 214 -10.38 11.28 4.57
C MET A 214 -9.56 10.16 3.94
N ILE A 215 -10.18 9.17 3.30
CA ILE A 215 -9.46 8.04 2.70
C ILE A 215 -9.88 7.84 1.24
N PRO A 216 -8.98 8.07 0.27
CA PRO A 216 -9.29 7.98 -1.17
C PRO A 216 -9.31 6.54 -1.75
N VAL A 217 -9.46 5.51 -0.90
CA VAL A 217 -9.53 4.10 -1.32
C VAL A 217 -10.89 3.83 -1.96
N GLY A 218 -10.89 3.35 -3.21
CA GLY A 218 -12.15 3.20 -3.96
C GLY A 218 -12.21 1.98 -4.86
N HIS A 219 -11.23 1.08 -4.78
CA HIS A 219 -11.25 -0.21 -5.49
C HIS A 219 -10.42 -1.25 -4.74
N ALA A 220 -10.90 -2.50 -4.78
CA ALA A 220 -10.27 -3.65 -4.16
C ALA A 220 -10.07 -4.78 -5.19
N GLY A 221 -9.01 -5.56 -4.99
CA GLY A 221 -8.72 -6.76 -5.76
C GLY A 221 -7.93 -7.77 -4.92
N ILE A 222 -7.57 -8.90 -5.54
CA ILE A 222 -6.77 -9.96 -4.93
C ILE A 222 -5.44 -10.05 -5.66
N PHE A 223 -4.34 -9.97 -4.93
CA PHE A 223 -3.01 -10.26 -5.45
C PHE A 223 -2.85 -11.77 -5.63
N ALA A 224 -2.90 -12.23 -6.87
CA ALA A 224 -2.75 -13.64 -7.22
C ALA A 224 -1.27 -14.09 -7.32
N GLY A 225 -0.35 -13.13 -7.24
CA GLY A 225 1.10 -13.36 -7.28
C GLY A 225 1.77 -12.59 -8.40
N THR A 226 2.89 -13.13 -8.87
CA THR A 226 3.62 -12.64 -10.03
C THR A 226 3.91 -13.79 -10.99
N GLU A 227 4.11 -13.47 -12.26
CA GLU A 227 4.53 -14.43 -13.29
C GLU A 227 5.75 -13.90 -14.04
N ILE A 228 6.70 -14.79 -14.36
CA ILE A 228 7.83 -14.46 -15.23
C ILE A 228 7.45 -14.81 -16.66
N LYS A 229 7.43 -13.81 -17.55
CA LYS A 229 7.15 -13.99 -18.97
C LYS A 229 8.03 -13.08 -19.81
N ASP A 230 8.62 -13.63 -20.86
CA ASP A 230 9.46 -12.89 -21.82
C ASP A 230 10.60 -12.08 -21.17
N GLY A 231 11.20 -12.63 -20.10
CA GLY A 231 12.26 -11.96 -19.34
C GLY A 231 11.78 -10.79 -18.47
N ARG A 232 10.51 -10.80 -18.07
CA ARG A 232 9.86 -9.76 -17.26
C ARG A 232 9.07 -10.38 -16.11
N ILE A 233 9.00 -9.68 -14.99
CA ILE A 233 8.05 -10.02 -13.91
C ILE A 233 6.79 -9.20 -14.16
N ASN A 234 5.65 -9.88 -14.25
CA ASN A 234 4.33 -9.26 -14.32
C ASN A 234 3.60 -9.51 -13.01
N VAL A 235 2.88 -8.50 -12.53
CA VAL A 235 1.93 -8.67 -11.42
C VAL A 235 0.74 -9.49 -11.91
N VAL A 236 0.12 -10.31 -11.08
CA VAL A 236 -1.15 -10.98 -11.41
C VAL A 236 -2.18 -10.59 -10.37
N ILE A 237 -3.25 -9.95 -10.83
CA ILE A 237 -4.30 -9.39 -10.00
C ILE A 237 -5.64 -9.89 -10.53
N ALA A 238 -6.48 -10.38 -9.63
CA ALA A 238 -7.88 -10.66 -9.92
C ALA A 238 -8.73 -9.56 -9.29
N ASP A 239 -9.52 -8.85 -10.10
CA ASP A 239 -10.38 -7.76 -9.63
C ASP A 239 -11.72 -7.73 -10.37
N CYS A 240 -12.66 -6.91 -9.89
CA CYS A 240 -13.94 -6.67 -10.55
C CYS A 240 -14.13 -5.17 -10.76
N VAL A 241 -14.19 -4.71 -12.01
CA VAL A 241 -14.32 -3.28 -12.34
C VAL A 241 -15.53 -3.01 -13.25
N PRO A 242 -16.08 -1.79 -13.27
CA PRO A 242 -17.15 -1.41 -14.18
C PRO A 242 -16.95 -1.88 -15.63
N ASN A 243 -18.03 -2.34 -16.27
CA ASN A 243 -17.97 -2.98 -17.61
C ASN A 243 -17.49 -2.04 -18.75
N ASN A 244 -17.40 -0.73 -18.50
CA ASN A 244 -16.84 0.25 -19.43
C ASN A 244 -15.30 0.23 -19.48
N PHE A 245 -14.63 -0.32 -18.46
CA PHE A 245 -13.21 -0.66 -18.57
C PHE A 245 -12.99 -1.82 -19.56
N LYS A 246 -11.76 -1.94 -20.05
CA LYS A 246 -11.38 -2.96 -21.04
C LYS A 246 -10.09 -3.66 -20.61
N PRO A 247 -10.14 -4.96 -20.22
CA PRO A 247 -11.36 -5.74 -19.97
C PRO A 247 -12.12 -5.20 -18.75
N GLY A 248 -13.45 -5.32 -18.75
CA GLY A 248 -14.32 -4.93 -17.63
C GLY A 248 -15.01 -6.15 -17.02
N GLY A 249 -15.68 -5.99 -15.88
CA GLY A 249 -16.24 -7.10 -15.11
C GLY A 249 -15.19 -7.76 -14.20
N VAL A 250 -15.45 -9.01 -13.80
CA VAL A 250 -14.47 -9.84 -13.08
C VAL A 250 -13.41 -10.30 -14.08
N ARG A 251 -12.14 -10.03 -13.77
CA ARG A 251 -11.02 -10.20 -14.71
C ARG A 251 -9.72 -10.55 -13.99
N ASN A 252 -8.79 -11.10 -14.77
CA ASN A 252 -7.39 -11.30 -14.37
C ASN A 252 -6.50 -10.33 -15.15
N VAL A 253 -5.95 -9.32 -14.49
CA VAL A 253 -5.02 -8.36 -15.10
C VAL A 253 -3.58 -8.70 -14.74
N ARG A 254 -2.67 -8.39 -15.68
CA ARG A 254 -1.23 -8.65 -15.55
C ARG A 254 -0.40 -7.39 -15.36
N SER A 255 -1.03 -6.35 -14.85
CA SER A 255 -0.56 -4.99 -14.98
C SER A 255 -1.10 -4.09 -13.86
N PHE A 256 -0.20 -3.29 -13.28
CA PHE A 256 -0.56 -2.19 -12.41
C PHE A 256 -1.32 -1.10 -13.15
N TYR A 257 -1.02 -0.85 -14.42
CA TYR A 257 -1.75 0.09 -15.27
C TYR A 257 -3.22 -0.28 -15.30
N ASP A 258 -3.56 -1.53 -15.58
CA ASP A 258 -4.97 -1.95 -15.63
C ASP A 258 -5.65 -1.92 -14.26
N PHE A 259 -4.94 -2.30 -13.18
CA PHE A 259 -5.46 -2.29 -11.81
C PHE A 259 -5.69 -0.87 -11.27
N THR A 260 -4.71 0.03 -11.46
CA THR A 260 -4.78 1.46 -11.06
C THR A 260 -5.58 2.32 -12.05
N HIS A 261 -6.35 1.67 -12.93
CA HIS A 261 -7.20 2.29 -13.94
C HIS A 261 -6.44 3.29 -14.83
N HIS A 262 -5.43 2.79 -15.54
CA HIS A 262 -4.52 3.50 -16.44
C HIS A 262 -3.56 4.46 -15.74
N TYR A 263 -3.06 4.09 -14.56
CA TYR A 263 -2.36 4.99 -13.65
C TYR A 263 -3.12 6.29 -13.43
N MET A 264 -4.43 6.22 -13.14
CA MET A 264 -5.21 7.38 -12.70
C MET A 264 -5.31 7.49 -11.17
N TYR A 265 -4.91 6.44 -10.45
CA TYR A 265 -4.99 6.39 -8.99
C TYR A 265 -3.75 5.79 -8.32
N PRO A 266 -3.39 6.25 -7.10
CA PRO A 266 -2.34 5.64 -6.29
C PRO A 266 -2.69 4.20 -5.89
N TYR A 267 -1.65 3.40 -5.70
CA TYR A 267 -1.74 2.10 -5.06
C TYR A 267 -1.65 2.26 -3.54
N TYR A 268 -2.72 1.97 -2.79
CA TYR A 268 -2.74 2.16 -1.33
C TYR A 268 -2.19 0.98 -0.53
N GLY A 269 -1.89 -0.13 -1.22
CA GLY A 269 -1.14 -1.24 -0.67
C GLY A 269 -1.88 -2.56 -0.66
N ASN A 270 -1.24 -3.56 -0.05
CA ASN A 270 -1.78 -4.88 0.20
C ASN A 270 -2.10 -5.07 1.69
N ARG A 271 -3.19 -5.77 1.98
CA ARG A 271 -3.68 -6.09 3.31
C ARG A 271 -4.10 -7.55 3.38
N THR A 272 -4.25 -8.02 4.61
CA THR A 272 -4.73 -9.37 4.93
C THR A 272 -5.82 -9.27 6.00
N PRO A 273 -6.75 -10.24 6.09
CA PRO A 273 -7.65 -10.31 7.22
C PRO A 273 -6.90 -10.38 8.55
N LYS A 274 -7.56 -9.94 9.65
CA LYS A 274 -7.02 -10.02 11.02
C LYS A 274 -6.60 -11.45 11.39
N VAL A 275 -7.40 -12.43 10.99
CA VAL A 275 -7.01 -13.85 11.04
C VAL A 275 -6.21 -14.15 9.78
N ARG A 276 -4.89 -14.28 9.92
CA ARG A 276 -4.00 -14.53 8.77
C ARG A 276 -4.42 -15.82 8.04
N PRO A 277 -4.63 -15.79 6.72
CA PRO A 277 -4.94 -16.99 5.94
C PRO A 277 -3.83 -18.03 6.06
N THR A 278 -4.20 -19.29 6.21
CA THR A 278 -3.28 -20.43 6.12
C THR A 278 -2.76 -20.60 4.68
N ALA A 279 -1.68 -21.36 4.48
CA ALA A 279 -1.17 -21.64 3.13
C ALA A 279 -2.22 -22.27 2.21
N ALA A 280 -3.01 -23.22 2.71
CA ALA A 280 -4.10 -23.85 1.96
C ALA A 280 -5.21 -22.86 1.61
N GLN A 281 -5.55 -21.94 2.53
CA GLN A 281 -6.53 -20.88 2.24
C GLN A 281 -6.01 -19.89 1.19
N ARG A 282 -4.74 -19.50 1.26
CA ARG A 282 -4.13 -18.64 0.22
C ARG A 282 -4.17 -19.29 -1.16
N GLU A 283 -3.87 -20.59 -1.24
CA GLU A 283 -3.98 -21.35 -2.49
C GLU A 283 -5.42 -21.40 -3.01
N ALA A 284 -6.39 -21.68 -2.12
CA ALA A 284 -7.81 -21.68 -2.47
C ALA A 284 -8.30 -20.30 -2.96
N ILE A 285 -7.95 -19.22 -2.25
CA ILE A 285 -8.27 -17.83 -2.61
C ILE A 285 -7.75 -17.54 -4.02
N VAL A 286 -6.47 -17.79 -4.28
CA VAL A 286 -5.86 -17.51 -5.59
C VAL A 286 -6.47 -18.36 -6.70
N SER A 287 -6.68 -19.66 -6.46
CA SER A 287 -7.28 -20.54 -7.45
C SER A 287 -8.70 -20.10 -7.82
N LEU A 288 -9.53 -19.80 -6.82
CA LEU A 288 -10.90 -19.34 -7.03
C LEU A 288 -10.93 -17.97 -7.73
N ALA A 289 -10.07 -17.04 -7.30
CA ALA A 289 -10.01 -15.70 -7.89
C ALA A 289 -9.67 -15.78 -9.39
N LEU A 290 -8.62 -16.53 -9.75
CA LEU A 290 -8.20 -16.69 -11.14
C LEU A 290 -9.23 -17.42 -12.00
N ASP A 291 -9.88 -18.45 -11.46
CA ASP A 291 -10.97 -19.16 -12.16
C ASP A 291 -12.15 -18.21 -12.44
N TYR A 292 -12.63 -17.46 -11.45
CA TYR A 292 -13.72 -16.50 -11.65
C TYR A 292 -13.35 -15.36 -12.60
N GLY A 293 -12.12 -14.85 -12.53
CA GLY A 293 -11.59 -13.86 -13.49
C GLY A 293 -11.46 -14.38 -14.92
N GLY A 294 -11.47 -15.70 -15.13
CA GLY A 294 -11.49 -16.35 -16.44
C GLY A 294 -12.89 -16.50 -17.05
N ARG A 295 -13.96 -16.26 -16.28
CA ARG A 295 -15.36 -16.54 -16.71
C ARG A 295 -16.06 -15.38 -17.40
N GLY A 296 -15.49 -14.17 -17.38
CA GLY A 296 -16.10 -12.98 -17.99
C GLY A 296 -17.38 -12.52 -17.29
N LEU A 297 -17.43 -12.66 -15.96
CA LEU A 297 -18.57 -12.23 -15.14
C LEU A 297 -18.69 -10.70 -15.12
N ARG A 298 -19.91 -10.20 -14.93
CA ARG A 298 -20.20 -8.76 -15.08
C ARG A 298 -20.03 -8.01 -13.78
N TYR A 299 -19.74 -6.72 -13.91
CA TYR A 299 -19.79 -5.79 -12.78
C TYR A 299 -21.24 -5.36 -12.50
N ASN A 300 -21.61 -5.30 -11.22
CA ASN A 300 -22.89 -4.85 -10.72
C ASN A 300 -22.78 -3.49 -10.01
N ASN A 301 -23.41 -2.46 -10.58
CA ASN A 301 -23.45 -1.11 -10.01
C ASN A 301 -24.59 -0.90 -9.00
N SER A 302 -25.54 -1.84 -8.88
CA SER A 302 -26.68 -1.70 -7.98
C SER A 302 -26.30 -1.93 -6.52
N HIS A 303 -25.23 -2.69 -6.29
CA HIS A 303 -24.76 -3.10 -4.98
C HIS A 303 -25.75 -3.90 -4.12
N LEU A 304 -26.94 -4.22 -4.64
CA LEU A 304 -27.99 -4.97 -3.94
C LEU A 304 -27.75 -6.50 -3.94
N SER A 305 -26.79 -6.98 -4.74
CA SER A 305 -26.39 -8.39 -4.81
C SER A 305 -24.86 -8.50 -4.86
N GLN A 306 -24.20 -7.91 -3.87
CA GLN A 306 -22.76 -7.66 -3.87
C GLN A 306 -21.90 -8.92 -4.09
N LYS A 307 -22.31 -10.06 -3.51
CA LYS A 307 -21.53 -11.31 -3.46
C LYS A 307 -21.91 -12.35 -4.54
N GLY A 308 -22.48 -11.93 -5.66
CA GLY A 308 -22.70 -12.80 -6.83
C GLY A 308 -23.74 -13.92 -6.66
N PRO A 309 -23.58 -15.07 -7.35
CA PRO A 309 -22.37 -15.54 -8.04
C PRO A 309 -22.20 -15.09 -9.50
N GLU A 310 -23.18 -14.41 -10.09
CA GLU A 310 -23.16 -14.05 -11.53
C GLU A 310 -22.65 -12.63 -11.80
N GLU A 311 -22.86 -11.71 -10.86
CA GLU A 311 -22.42 -10.33 -10.95
C GLU A 311 -21.86 -9.86 -9.61
N PHE A 312 -20.78 -9.10 -9.64
CA PHE A 312 -20.10 -8.62 -8.44
C PHE A 312 -19.80 -7.13 -8.55
N ASP A 313 -19.64 -6.46 -7.40
CA ASP A 313 -18.80 -5.26 -7.38
C ASP A 313 -17.37 -5.63 -6.92
N CYS A 314 -16.48 -4.64 -6.82
CA CYS A 314 -15.10 -4.90 -6.42
C CYS A 314 -14.97 -5.57 -5.05
N VAL A 315 -15.73 -5.11 -4.04
CA VAL A 315 -15.65 -5.63 -2.67
C VAL A 315 -16.33 -6.97 -2.55
N GLY A 316 -17.58 -7.09 -3.00
CA GLY A 316 -18.34 -8.32 -2.94
C GLY A 316 -17.71 -9.46 -3.74
N TYR A 317 -16.96 -9.16 -4.80
CA TYR A 317 -16.10 -10.16 -5.45
C TYR A 317 -15.04 -10.69 -4.49
N THR A 318 -14.28 -9.80 -3.84
CA THR A 318 -13.23 -10.23 -2.91
C THR A 318 -13.78 -10.95 -1.68
N GLU A 319 -14.87 -10.46 -1.09
CA GLU A 319 -15.58 -11.10 0.02
C GLU A 319 -16.01 -12.54 -0.36
N PHE A 320 -16.69 -12.68 -1.49
CA PHE A 320 -17.14 -13.99 -1.98
C PHE A 320 -15.99 -14.98 -2.13
N ILE A 321 -14.84 -14.57 -2.68
CA ILE A 321 -13.69 -15.46 -2.85
C ILE A 321 -13.13 -15.91 -1.49
N TYR A 322 -13.01 -14.99 -0.53
CA TYR A 322 -12.52 -15.30 0.81
C TYR A 322 -13.48 -16.22 1.57
N GLU A 323 -14.79 -15.94 1.51
CA GLU A 323 -15.83 -16.77 2.14
C GLU A 323 -15.83 -18.20 1.60
N ARG A 324 -15.65 -18.34 0.27
CA ARG A 324 -15.51 -19.65 -0.38
C ARG A 324 -14.23 -20.39 0.02
N ALA A 325 -13.21 -19.67 0.47
CA ALA A 325 -12.02 -20.24 1.09
C ALA A 325 -12.15 -20.44 2.62
N GLY A 326 -13.34 -20.23 3.18
CA GLY A 326 -13.63 -20.42 4.60
C GLY A 326 -13.07 -19.32 5.51
N LEU A 327 -12.96 -18.09 5.00
CA LEU A 327 -12.52 -16.92 5.75
C LEU A 327 -13.52 -15.78 5.60
N ASN A 328 -13.69 -15.01 6.67
CA ASN A 328 -14.40 -13.75 6.61
C ASN A 328 -13.36 -12.61 6.66
N PRO A 329 -13.11 -11.89 5.54
CA PRO A 329 -12.06 -10.88 5.51
C PRO A 329 -12.50 -9.59 6.23
N THR A 330 -13.80 -9.35 6.34
CA THR A 330 -14.41 -8.21 7.02
C THR A 330 -15.40 -8.67 8.08
N ASP A 331 -15.47 -8.00 9.22
CA ASP A 331 -16.43 -8.39 10.26
C ASP A 331 -17.88 -8.10 9.79
N ASP A 332 -18.81 -9.03 10.03
CA ASP A 332 -20.23 -8.88 9.66
C ASP A 332 -20.88 -7.63 10.28
N SER A 333 -20.30 -7.06 11.35
CA SER A 333 -20.74 -5.79 11.92
C SER A 333 -20.62 -4.58 10.98
N TYR A 334 -19.80 -4.67 9.93
CA TYR A 334 -19.76 -3.67 8.86
C TYR A 334 -20.90 -3.87 7.85
N GLU A 335 -21.51 -5.06 7.82
CA GLU A 335 -22.72 -5.34 7.05
C GLU A 335 -23.93 -4.90 7.88
N SER A 336 -24.38 -3.66 7.68
CA SER A 336 -25.43 -3.03 8.51
C SER A 336 -26.82 -3.72 8.50
N GLY A 337 -26.95 -4.94 7.97
CA GLY A 337 -28.19 -5.74 7.92
C GLY A 337 -29.29 -5.15 7.04
N ALA A 338 -29.16 -3.88 6.64
CA ALA A 338 -30.04 -3.16 5.74
C ALA A 338 -29.71 -3.40 4.25
N GLY A 339 -28.76 -4.29 3.95
CA GLY A 339 -28.33 -4.61 2.59
C GLY A 339 -27.49 -3.51 1.92
N TRP A 340 -26.89 -2.60 2.70
CA TRP A 340 -25.91 -1.66 2.15
C TRP A 340 -24.59 -2.39 1.86
N PRO A 341 -24.00 -2.18 0.68
CA PRO A 341 -22.73 -2.80 0.33
C PRO A 341 -21.60 -2.35 1.25
N LEU A 342 -20.74 -3.29 1.61
CA LEU A 342 -19.46 -2.98 2.20
C LEU A 342 -18.64 -2.16 1.19
N THR A 343 -18.13 -1.01 1.61
CA THR A 343 -17.30 -0.15 0.77
C THR A 343 -15.83 -0.60 0.76
N PRO A 344 -15.04 -0.26 -0.28
CA PRO A 344 -13.60 -0.53 -0.29
C PRO A 344 -12.87 0.05 0.93
N TYR A 345 -13.35 1.18 1.44
CA TYR A 345 -12.82 1.84 2.64
C TYR A 345 -13.09 1.01 3.90
N GLU A 346 -14.33 0.57 4.13
CA GLU A 346 -14.67 -0.24 5.30
C GLU A 346 -13.91 -1.57 5.29
N GLN A 347 -13.77 -2.21 4.13
CA GLN A 347 -12.94 -3.41 3.98
C GLN A 347 -11.44 -3.12 4.27
N PHE A 348 -10.94 -1.97 3.80
CA PHE A 348 -9.57 -1.54 4.09
C PHE A 348 -9.36 -1.36 5.60
N GLU A 349 -10.29 -0.73 6.31
CA GLU A 349 -10.21 -0.56 7.77
C GLU A 349 -10.37 -1.86 8.56
N ALA A 350 -11.19 -2.78 8.07
CA ALA A 350 -11.43 -4.07 8.72
C ALA A 350 -10.22 -5.02 8.62
N THR A 351 -9.36 -4.80 7.62
CA THR A 351 -8.16 -5.60 7.35
C THR A 351 -6.91 -4.97 7.97
N VAL A 352 -5.81 -5.72 8.01
CA VAL A 352 -4.54 -5.27 8.58
C VAL A 352 -3.42 -5.35 7.55
N SER A 353 -2.36 -4.56 7.74
CA SER A 353 -1.16 -4.71 6.91
C SER A 353 -0.64 -6.15 6.97
N ASN A 354 -0.21 -6.66 5.82
CA ASN A 354 0.54 -7.91 5.76
C ASN A 354 2.00 -7.68 6.20
N ALA A 355 2.19 -7.25 7.45
CA ALA A 355 3.48 -7.37 8.09
C ALA A 355 3.78 -8.86 8.24
N GLY A 356 5.01 -9.28 7.91
CA GLY A 356 5.46 -10.63 8.23
C GLY A 356 5.19 -10.92 9.71
N ALA A 357 4.78 -12.15 10.04
CA ALA A 357 4.63 -12.55 11.43
C ALA A 357 5.90 -12.10 12.19
N PRO A 358 5.77 -11.39 13.33
CA PRO A 358 6.93 -10.96 14.07
C PRO A 358 7.82 -12.18 14.25
N ALA A 359 9.09 -12.07 13.84
CA ALA A 359 10.03 -13.18 13.94
C ALA A 359 9.89 -13.73 15.35
N ALA A 360 9.53 -15.02 15.46
CA ALA A 360 9.31 -15.64 16.75
C ALA A 360 10.55 -15.31 17.59
N ILE A 361 10.36 -14.63 18.71
CA ILE A 361 11.46 -14.35 19.64
C ILE A 361 11.90 -15.74 20.10
N ILE A 362 12.97 -16.25 19.50
CA ILE A 362 13.64 -17.45 19.98
C ILE A 362 14.29 -17.00 21.27
N ILE A 363 13.54 -17.07 22.38
CA ILE A 363 14.13 -16.97 23.70
C ILE A 363 15.05 -18.16 23.78
N PRO A 364 16.39 -17.99 23.84
CA PRO A 364 17.27 -19.11 24.05
C PRO A 364 16.81 -19.75 25.36
N VAL A 365 16.30 -20.97 25.28
CA VAL A 365 16.03 -21.77 26.47
C VAL A 365 17.40 -22.01 27.06
N PHE A 366 17.79 -21.18 28.03
CA PHE A 366 18.89 -21.49 28.92
C PHE A 366 18.49 -22.78 29.62
N ARG A 367 18.94 -23.92 29.06
CA ARG A 367 18.96 -25.15 29.83
C ARG A 367 19.77 -24.83 31.08
N PRO A 368 19.23 -25.06 32.29
CA PRO A 368 20.05 -24.97 33.48
C PRO A 368 21.30 -25.82 33.22
N LEU A 369 22.46 -25.23 33.46
CA LEU A 369 23.72 -25.97 33.40
C LEU A 369 23.52 -27.27 34.18
N PRO A 370 23.82 -28.44 33.61
CA PRO A 370 23.83 -29.67 34.38
C PRO A 370 24.71 -29.43 35.60
N ASP A 371 24.24 -29.93 36.74
CA ASP A 371 24.87 -29.74 38.03
C ASP A 371 26.36 -30.07 37.92
N ARG A 372 27.22 -29.26 38.57
CA ARG A 372 28.70 -29.29 38.40
C ARG A 372 29.35 -30.66 38.66
N GLY A 373 28.60 -31.65 39.13
CA GLY A 373 29.06 -33.03 39.37
C GLY A 373 29.10 -33.95 38.15
N GLU A 374 28.40 -33.67 37.04
CA GLU A 374 28.37 -34.57 35.87
C GLU A 374 29.39 -34.24 34.77
N LEU A 375 30.00 -33.05 34.79
CA LEU A 375 30.86 -32.57 33.67
C LEU A 375 32.28 -33.14 33.64
N ILE A 376 32.71 -33.92 34.65
CA ILE A 376 34.11 -34.37 34.74
C ILE A 376 34.33 -35.78 34.19
N SER A 377 33.30 -36.62 34.03
CA SER A 377 33.54 -38.05 33.73
C SER A 377 33.27 -38.49 32.29
N ARG A 378 32.54 -37.73 31.46
CA ARG A 378 32.15 -38.19 30.11
C ARG A 378 32.77 -37.43 28.94
N ASP A 379 33.06 -36.13 29.06
CA ASP A 379 33.48 -35.32 27.89
C ASP A 379 34.99 -35.26 27.65
N ALA A 380 35.83 -35.56 28.65
CA ALA A 380 37.28 -35.63 28.46
C ALA A 380 37.69 -36.81 27.54
N GLY A 381 36.94 -37.92 27.57
CA GLY A 381 37.22 -39.10 26.74
C GLY A 381 36.75 -38.99 25.29
N ALA A 382 35.84 -38.06 24.98
CA ALA A 382 35.39 -37.80 23.62
C ALA A 382 36.32 -36.81 22.89
N LEU A 383 36.83 -35.81 23.60
CA LEU A 383 37.74 -34.81 23.04
C LEU A 383 39.12 -35.41 22.69
N MET A 384 39.68 -36.28 23.56
CA MET A 384 40.97 -36.93 23.32
C MET A 384 40.95 -37.90 22.13
N ARG A 385 39.80 -38.53 21.85
CA ARG A 385 39.63 -39.42 20.68
C ARG A 385 39.49 -38.66 19.36
N ALA A 386 39.02 -37.42 19.37
CA ALA A 386 38.93 -36.58 18.17
C ALA A 386 40.30 -36.06 17.70
N PHE A 387 41.34 -36.08 18.54
CA PHE A 387 42.69 -35.57 18.22
C PHE A 387 43.79 -36.64 18.15
N GLY A 388 43.45 -37.93 18.16
CA GLY A 388 44.40 -39.00 17.78
C GLY A 388 45.58 -39.22 18.73
N LEU A 389 45.51 -38.77 19.99
CA LEU A 389 46.55 -39.01 20.99
C LEU A 389 46.21 -40.25 21.81
N ALA A 390 46.46 -41.43 21.25
CA ALA A 390 46.46 -42.69 21.99
C ALA A 390 47.90 -42.99 22.45
N GLY A 391 48.20 -42.66 23.71
CA GLY A 391 49.40 -43.13 24.40
C GLY A 391 48.98 -43.67 25.76
N GLU A 392 49.27 -44.94 26.04
CA GLU A 392 49.08 -45.55 27.36
C GLU A 392 49.96 -44.85 28.39
N ALA A 393 49.34 -44.08 29.29
CA ALA A 393 50.01 -43.62 30.49
C ALA A 393 50.01 -44.76 31.51
N VAL A 394 51.12 -45.49 31.60
CA VAL A 394 51.41 -46.36 32.75
C VAL A 394 51.72 -45.44 33.93
N LEU A 395 50.82 -45.40 34.91
CA LEU A 395 51.06 -44.71 36.18
C LEU A 395 51.96 -45.58 37.06
N PRO A 396 52.98 -45.02 37.72
CA PRO A 396 53.80 -45.77 38.67
C PRO A 396 53.01 -46.06 39.95
N ASP A 397 53.17 -47.28 40.48
CA ASP A 397 52.60 -47.71 41.75
C ASP A 397 53.05 -46.81 42.90
N ILE A 398 52.07 -46.25 43.61
CA ILE A 398 52.28 -45.49 44.85
C ILE A 398 52.11 -46.49 46.01
N PRO A 399 53.11 -46.68 46.89
CA PRO A 399 52.97 -47.58 48.03
C PRO A 399 51.99 -47.00 49.05
N ALA A 400 51.21 -47.90 49.67
CA ALA A 400 50.23 -47.57 50.70
C ALA A 400 50.90 -46.93 51.92
N ALA A 401 50.31 -45.84 52.42
CA ALA A 401 50.64 -45.28 53.72
C ALA A 401 49.84 -46.00 54.82
N GLU A 402 50.51 -46.29 55.93
CA GLU A 402 49.97 -46.81 57.20
C GLU A 402 48.95 -45.87 57.86
#